data_AF-A0AAV5U5T9-F1
#
_entry.id   AF-A0AAV5U5T9-F1
#
_cell.length_a   1.000
_cell.length_b   1.000
_cell.length_c   1.000
_cell.angle_alpha   90.00
_cell.angle_beta   90.00
_cell.angle_gamma   90.00
#
_symmetry.space_group_name_H-M   'P 1'
#
loop_
_entity.id
_entity.type
_entity.pdbx_description
1 polymer ?
#
loop_
_entity_poly.entity_id
_entity_poly.type
_entity_poly.pdbx_seq_one_letter_code
_entity_poly.pdbx_strand_id
1 'polypeptide(L)'
;QTKEDMKVTYTIIGLIGSGGFGAVFKAQCQQDGRMVALKCEPLGCRHPMLKLEWSLIRRGRSSGSPYFTAYMDRGARKDRFMFISMQLVRSTVDQ
;
A
#
# COMPACT_ATOMS: atom_id res chain seq x y z
N GLN A 1 25.28 4.93 -16.65
CA GLN A 1 23.81 5.11 -16.75
C GLN A 1 23.23 5.15 -15.34
N THR A 2 22.87 6.32 -14.83
CA THR A 2 22.13 6.45 -13.56
C THR A 2 20.68 6.05 -13.81
N LYS A 3 20.20 4.98 -13.17
CA LYS A 3 18.77 4.62 -13.16
C LYS A 3 18.01 5.83 -12.62
N GLU A 4 17.27 6.53 -13.48
CA GLU A 4 16.13 7.30 -12.98
C GLU A 4 15.24 6.30 -12.25
N ASP A 5 14.95 6.57 -10.97
CA ASP A 5 13.96 5.82 -10.21
C ASP A 5 12.63 5.97 -10.95
N MET A 6 12.26 4.96 -11.75
CA MET A 6 11.04 4.97 -12.53
C MET A 6 9.87 5.21 -11.59
N LYS A 7 9.22 6.37 -11.73
CA LYS A 7 8.07 6.73 -10.92
C LYS A 7 6.91 5.80 -11.26
N VAL A 8 6.58 4.89 -10.35
CA VAL A 8 5.39 4.06 -10.48
C VAL A 8 4.16 4.92 -10.21
N THR A 9 3.18 4.87 -11.13
CA THR A 9 1.92 5.58 -11.01
C THR A 9 0.79 4.59 -10.76
N TYR A 10 -0.15 4.97 -9.90
CA TYR A 10 -1.31 4.17 -9.56
C TYR A 10 -2.59 4.95 -9.85
N THR A 11 -3.53 4.30 -10.54
CA THR A 11 -4.86 4.85 -10.80
C THR A 11 -5.84 4.30 -9.76
N ILE A 12 -6.51 5.19 -9.02
CA ILE A 12 -7.49 4.80 -8.01
C ILE A 12 -8.75 4.29 -8.70
N ILE A 13 -9.21 3.11 -8.29
CA ILE A 13 -10.42 2.46 -8.81
C ILE A 13 -11.59 2.64 -7.83
N GLY A 14 -11.32 2.60 -6.52
CA GLY A 14 -12.35 2.82 -5.51
C GLY A 14 -11.83 2.68 -4.09
N LEU A 15 -12.58 3.23 -3.13
CA LEU A 15 -12.35 3.03 -1.71
C LEU A 15 -12.80 1.62 -1.32
N ILE A 16 -11.95 0.86 -0.63
CA ILE A 16 -12.26 -0.50 -0.15
C ILE A 16 -12.17 -0.64 1.37
N GLY A 17 -11.77 0.41 2.09
CA GLY A 17 -11.82 0.47 3.54
C GLY A 17 -11.37 1.82 4.07
N SER A 18 -11.89 2.23 5.22
CA SER A 18 -11.50 3.47 5.90
C SER A 18 -11.62 3.32 7.42
N GLY A 19 -10.79 4.02 8.17
CA GLY A 19 -10.82 4.03 9.63
C GLY A 19 -9.97 5.15 10.23
N GLY A 20 -9.80 5.16 11.54
CA GLY A 20 -9.08 6.22 12.26
C GLY A 20 -7.60 6.39 11.86
N PHE A 21 -7.01 5.35 11.28
CA PHE A 21 -5.62 5.36 10.79
C PHE A 21 -5.52 5.68 9.29
N GLY A 22 -6.61 6.08 8.61
CA GLY A 22 -6.58 6.42 7.19
C GLY A 22 -7.48 5.55 6.32
N ALA A 23 -7.10 5.39 5.05
CA ALA A 23 -7.97 4.78 4.04
C ALA A 23 -7.20 3.79 3.15
N VAL A 24 -7.92 2.78 2.66
CA VAL A 24 -7.43 1.76 1.73
C VAL A 24 -8.21 1.85 0.44
N PHE A 25 -7.51 1.97 -0.68
CA PHE A 25 -8.07 2.07 -2.02
C PHE A 25 -7.67 0.87 -2.87
N LYS A 26 -8.59 0.37 -3.68
CA LYS A 26 -8.24 -0.49 -4.83
C LYS A 26 -7.66 0.40 -5.91
N ALA A 27 -6.52 0.00 -6.48
CA ALA A 27 -5.86 0.76 -7.53
C ALA A 27 -5.24 -0.16 -8.58
N GLN A 28 -4.95 0.39 -9.76
CA GLN A 28 -4.22 -0.29 -10.82
C GLN A 28 -2.83 0.34 -10.98
N CYS A 29 -1.78 -0.48 -10.87
CA CYS A 29 -0.42 -0.10 -11.20
C CYS A 29 -0.31 0.14 -12.71
N GLN A 30 0.14 1.32 -13.12
CA GLN A 30 0.24 1.68 -14.54
C GLN A 30 1.46 1.07 -15.24
N GLN A 31 2.42 0.53 -14.48
CA GLN A 31 3.61 -0.09 -15.06
C GLN A 31 3.35 -1.49 -15.60
N ASP A 32 2.54 -2.29 -14.90
CA ASP A 32 2.29 -3.71 -15.21
C ASP A 32 0.80 -4.08 -15.24
N GLY A 33 -0.10 -3.11 -15.08
CA GLY A 33 -1.55 -3.31 -15.08
C GLY A 33 -2.11 -4.01 -13.84
N ARG A 34 -1.26 -4.32 -12.84
CA ARG A 34 -1.63 -5.13 -11.68
C ARG A 34 -2.58 -4.39 -10.74
N MET A 35 -3.59 -5.10 -10.25
CA MET A 35 -4.50 -4.60 -9.22
C MET A 35 -3.87 -4.73 -7.83
N VAL A 36 -3.89 -3.65 -7.06
CA VAL A 36 -3.27 -3.54 -5.74
C VAL A 36 -4.23 -2.89 -4.75
N ALA A 37 -3.94 -3.06 -3.46
CA ALA A 37 -4.50 -2.23 -2.41
C ALA A 37 -3.48 -1.14 -2.03
N LEU A 38 -3.92 0.11 -1.97
CA LEU A 38 -3.15 1.25 -1.52
C LEU A 38 -3.66 1.69 -0.16
N LYS A 39 -2.89 1.46 0.90
CA LYS A 39 -3.19 2.03 2.22
C LYS A 39 -2.49 3.36 2.35
N CYS A 40 -3.25 4.39 2.74
CA CYS A 40 -2.83 5.77 2.79
C CYS A 40 -3.06 6.37 4.18
N GLU A 41 -2.09 7.14 4.66
CA GLU A 41 -2.15 7.92 5.91
C GLU A 41 -1.83 9.39 5.64
N PRO A 42 -2.58 10.36 6.21
CA PRO A 42 -2.21 11.77 6.15
C PRO A 42 -0.82 12.02 6.72
N LEU A 43 -0.06 12.90 6.08
CA LEU A 43 1.20 13.38 6.66
C LEU A 43 0.89 14.21 7.92
N GLY A 44 1.65 13.97 8.99
CA GLY A 44 1.46 14.68 10.27
C GLY A 44 0.29 14.17 11.12
N CYS A 45 -0.30 13.02 10.79
CA CYS A 45 -1.28 12.39 11.67
C CYS A 45 -0.67 12.08 13.06
N ARG A 46 -1.52 12.10 14.10
CA ARG A 46 -1.11 11.92 15.51
C ARG A 46 -0.35 10.61 15.75
N HIS A 47 -0.70 9.56 15.01
CA HIS A 47 -0.11 8.23 15.12
C HIS A 47 0.21 7.67 13.72
N PRO A 48 1.40 7.94 13.17
CA PRO A 48 1.79 7.46 11.85
C PRO A 48 2.20 5.98 11.89
N MET A 49 1.24 5.09 11.63
CA MET A 49 1.40 3.63 11.75
C MET A 49 1.96 2.98 10.49
N LEU A 50 1.80 3.61 9.33
CA LEU A 50 2.17 3.04 8.03
C LEU A 50 3.66 2.61 7.95
N LYS A 51 4.56 3.35 8.61
CA LYS A 51 6.00 3.02 8.66
C LYS A 51 6.28 1.78 9.51
N LEU A 52 5.55 1.62 10.61
CA LEU A 52 5.64 0.45 11.48
C LEU A 52 5.08 -0.77 10.76
N GLU A 53 3.90 -0.65 10.15
CA GLU A 53 3.26 -1.71 9.38
C GLU A 53 4.16 -2.23 8.25
N TRP A 54 4.75 -1.31 7.47
CA TRP A 54 5.73 -1.66 6.43
C TRP A 54 6.88 -2.52 6.99
N SER A 55 7.41 -2.15 8.15
CA SER A 55 8.55 -2.82 8.77
C SER A 55 8.18 -4.21 9.29
N LEU A 56 7.02 -4.34 9.94
CA LEU A 56 6.52 -5.61 10.47
C LEU A 56 6.21 -6.59 9.34
N ILE A 57 5.53 -6.13 8.28
CA ILE A 57 5.06 -7.02 7.22
C ILE A 57 6.22 -7.46 6.33
N ARG A 58 7.21 -6.59 6.07
CA ARG A 58 8.45 -7.03 5.42
C ARG A 58 9.16 -8.14 6.18
N ARG A 59 9.32 -7.99 7.51
CA ARG A 59 9.94 -9.04 8.35
C ARG A 59 9.10 -10.30 8.38
N GLY A 60 7.78 -10.16 8.53
CA GLY A 60 6.83 -11.27 8.48
C GLY A 60 6.92 -12.04 7.17
N ARG A 61 6.99 -11.34 6.03
CA ARG A 61 7.16 -11.98 4.71
C ARG A 61 8.51 -12.69 4.57
N SER A 62 9.59 -12.09 5.07
CA SER A 62 10.92 -12.72 5.09
C SER A 62 11.00 -13.98 5.94
N SER A 63 10.03 -14.23 6.84
CA SER A 63 9.93 -15.51 7.57
C SER A 63 9.46 -16.69 6.72
N GLY A 64 8.98 -16.45 5.49
CA GLY A 64 8.38 -17.47 4.63
C GLY A 64 6.91 -17.80 4.96
N SER A 65 6.32 -17.15 5.97
CA SER A 65 4.93 -17.37 6.34
C SER A 65 3.95 -16.94 5.21
N PRO A 66 2.99 -17.81 4.84
CA PRO A 66 2.01 -17.52 3.79
C PRO A 66 0.95 -16.50 4.23
N TYR A 67 0.84 -16.22 5.53
CA TYR A 67 -0.19 -15.35 6.10
C TYR A 67 0.13 -13.85 6.01
N PHE A 68 1.33 -13.49 5.55
CA PHE A 68 1.70 -12.10 5.28
C PHE A 68 1.52 -11.76 3.80
N THR A 69 0.74 -10.71 3.53
CA THR A 69 0.53 -10.17 2.18
C THR A 69 1.83 -9.64 1.59
N ALA A 70 1.96 -9.76 0.26
CA ALA A 70 3.11 -9.16 -0.42
C ALA A 70 3.00 -7.64 -0.42
N TYR A 71 4.00 -6.97 0.14
CA TYR A 71 4.19 -5.53 0.00
C TYR A 71 5.06 -5.26 -1.21
N MET A 72 4.65 -4.28 -2.01
CA MET A 72 5.22 -4.06 -3.33
C MET A 72 6.07 -2.79 -3.34
N ASP A 73 5.48 -1.67 -2.94
CA ASP A 73 6.13 -0.37 -2.97
C ASP A 73 5.60 0.56 -1.86
N ARG A 74 6.26 1.69 -1.67
CA ARG A 74 5.84 2.78 -0.78
C ARG A 74 6.10 4.11 -1.45
N GLY A 75 5.28 5.11 -1.14
CA GLY A 75 5.50 6.45 -1.62
C GLY A 75 4.88 7.51 -0.74
N ALA A 76 5.11 8.75 -1.12
CA ALA A 76 4.46 9.90 -0.51
C ALA A 76 4.05 10.89 -1.58
N ARG A 77 2.95 11.59 -1.30
CA ARG A 77 2.61 12.86 -1.96
C ARG A 77 2.91 13.95 -0.95
N LYS A 78 3.90 14.79 -1.29
CA LYS A 78 4.41 15.87 -0.46
C LYS A 78 3.25 16.68 0.10
N ASP A 79 3.32 16.98 1.39
CA ASP A 79 2.34 17.78 2.14
C ASP A 79 0.89 17.25 2.12
N ARG A 80 0.67 15.98 1.74
CA ARG A 80 -0.66 15.35 1.76
C ARG A 80 -0.69 14.03 2.51
N PHE A 81 -0.06 12.99 1.97
CA PHE A 81 -0.16 11.63 2.52
C PHE A 81 1.04 10.76 2.17
N MET A 82 1.27 9.73 2.97
CA MET A 82 2.10 8.59 2.63
C MET A 82 1.22 7.40 2.24
N PHE A 83 1.75 6.49 1.43
CA PHE A 83 1.06 5.29 1.04
C PHE A 83 2.02 4.10 0.90
N ILE A 84 1.43 2.92 0.98
CA ILE A 84 2.04 1.61 0.72
C ILE A 84 1.15 0.89 -0.30
N SER A 85 1.77 0.25 -1.28
CA SER A 85 1.09 -0.68 -2.17
C SER A 85 1.31 -2.11 -1.68
N MET A 86 0.21 -2.83 -1.56
CA MET A 86 0.20 -4.21 -1.09
C MET A 86 -0.69 -5.07 -1.98
N GLN A 87 -0.47 -6.37 -1.92
CA GLN A 87 -1.28 -7.37 -2.57
C GLN A 87 -2.77 -7.13 -2.25
N LEU A 88 -3.57 -7.03 -3.31
CA LEU A 88 -5.01 -7.03 -3.17
C LEU A 88 -5.47 -8.45 -2.82
N VAL A 89 -6.05 -8.62 -1.64
CA VAL A 89 -6.68 -9.88 -1.22
C VAL A 89 -8.19 -9.79 -1.43
N ARG A 90 -8.83 -10.92 -1.75
CA ARG A 90 -10.30 -10.97 -1.80
C ARG A 90 -10.87 -10.93 -0.39
N SER A 91 -12.00 -10.24 -0.25
CA SER A 91 -12.87 -10.36 0.91
C SER A 91 -13.51 -11.75 0.92
N THR A 92 -13.61 -12.39 2.08
CA THR A 92 -14.35 -13.64 2.29
C THR A 92 -15.87 -13.45 2.30
N VAL A 93 -16.38 -12.22 2.14
CA VAL A 93 -17.82 -11.88 2.21
C VAL A 93 -18.54 -12.07 0.86
N ASP A 94 -17.83 -12.47 -0.20
CA ASP A 94 -18.41 -12.80 -1.52
C ASP A 94 -18.44 -14.33 -1.76
N GLN A 95 -18.97 -15.11 -0.81
CA GLN A 95 -19.35 -16.52 -0.99
C GLN A 95 -20.84 -16.72 -0.74
#